data_AF-A0A7V8Y8U8-F1
#
_entry.id   AF-A0A7V8Y8U8-F1
#
_cell.length_a   1.000
_cell.length_b   1.000
_cell.length_c   1.000
_cell.angle_alpha   90.00
_cell.angle_beta   90.00
_cell.angle_gamma   90.00
#
_symmetry.space_group_name_H-M   'P 1'
#
loop_
_entity.id
_entity.type
_entity.pdbx_description
1 polymer ?
#
loop_
_entity_poly.entity_id
_entity_poly.type
_entity_poly.pdbx_seq_one_letter_code
_entity_poly.pdbx_strand_id
1 'polypeptide(L)' 'MGVKVRIAVISDIHGNLPALEAVEKDLELQAADEVWCAGDLGWGGPWASECIAHVRSAGWTTVKG' A
#
# COMPACT_ATOMS: atom_id res chain seq x y z
N MET A 1 -29.21 -4.16 -9.80
CA MET A 1 -28.44 -4.12 -8.54
C MET A 1 -27.04 -3.65 -8.90
N GLY A 2 -26.55 -2.56 -8.30
CA GLY A 2 -25.19 -2.07 -8.58
C GLY A 2 -24.16 -2.96 -7.88
N VAL A 3 -23.03 -3.22 -8.54
CA VAL A 3 -21.88 -3.85 -7.90
C VAL A 3 -21.31 -2.84 -6.89
N LYS A 4 -21.12 -3.27 -5.64
CA LYS A 4 -20.47 -2.46 -4.61
C LYS A 4 -18.98 -2.79 -4.62
N VAL A 5 -18.14 -1.79 -4.86
CA VAL A 5 -16.67 -1.91 -4.83
C VAL A 5 -16.17 -1.50 -3.44
N ARG A 6 -15.26 -2.28 -2.86
CA ARG A 6 -14.55 -1.98 -1.61
C ARG A 6 -13.10 -1.65 -1.93
N ILE A 7 -12.71 -0.42 -1.61
CA ILE A 7 -11.33 0.07 -1.81
C ILE A 7 -10.64 0.15 -0.45
N ALA A 8 -9.44 -0.42 -0.35
CA ALA A 8 -8.54 -0.21 0.77
C ALA A 8 -7.59 0.95 0.45
N VAL A 9 -7.33 1.81 1.43
CA VAL A 9 -6.45 2.97 1.27
C VAL A 9 -5.35 2.90 2.33
N ILE A 10 -4.11 3.04 1.89
CA ILE A 10 -2.92 3.12 2.75
C ILE A 10 -2.11 4.38 2.43
N SER A 11 -1.23 4.81 3.33
CA SER A 11 -0.35 5.96 3.14
C SER A 11 0.85 5.88 4.08
N ASP A 12 1.81 6.80 3.93
CA ASP A 12 2.80 7.09 4.98
C ASP A 12 3.60 5.86 5.43
N ILE A 13 4.05 5.06 4.46
CA ILE A 13 4.86 3.88 4.73
C ILE A 13 6.23 4.28 5.30
N HIS A 14 6.76 5.45 4.91
CA HIS A 14 7.98 6.03 5.49
C HIS A 14 9.14 5.02 5.58
N GLY A 15 9.34 4.22 4.53
CA GLY A 15 10.41 3.22 4.46
C GLY A 15 10.33 2.08 5.49
N ASN A 16 9.14 1.81 6.04
CA ASN A 16 8.91 0.75 7.03
C ASN A 16 8.42 -0.55 6.36
N LEU A 17 9.35 -1.31 5.78
CA LEU A 17 9.03 -2.54 5.06
C LEU A 17 8.32 -3.60 5.93
N PRO A 18 8.73 -3.89 7.18
CA PRO A 18 8.02 -4.86 8.02
C PRO A 18 6.56 -4.47 8.30
N ALA A 19 6.28 -3.17 8.46
CA ALA A 19 4.90 -2.70 8.62
C ALA A 19 4.10 -2.84 7.32
N LEU A 20 4.71 -2.53 6.17
CA LEU A 20 4.09 -2.71 4.86
C LEU A 20 3.69 -4.17 4.61
N GLU A 21 4.59 -5.13 4.85
CA GLU A 21 4.31 -6.56 4.70
C GLU A 21 3.20 -7.05 5.66
N ALA A 22 3.13 -6.48 6.86
CA ALA A 22 2.06 -6.79 7.81
C ALA A 22 0.70 -6.24 7.34
N VAL A 23 0.68 -5.02 6.80
CA VAL A 23 -0.52 -4.40 6.22
C VAL A 23 -0.99 -5.17 4.98
N GLU A 24 -0.09 -5.58 4.10
CA GLU A 24 -0.45 -6.37 2.91
C GLU A 24 -1.14 -7.69 3.28
N LYS A 25 -0.64 -8.40 4.30
CA LYS A 25 -1.30 -9.60 4.82
C LYS A 25 -2.69 -9.31 5.37
N ASP A 26 -2.88 -8.18 6.06
CA ASP A 26 -4.22 -7.78 6.51
C ASP A 26 -5.13 -7.44 5.33
N LEU A 27 -4.62 -6.74 4.31
CA LEU A 27 -5.38 -6.40 3.09
C LEU A 27 -5.89 -7.65 2.36
N GLU A 28 -5.09 -8.72 2.29
CA GLU A 28 -5.51 -10.02 1.75
C GLU A 28 -6.70 -10.60 2.54
N LEU A 29 -6.68 -10.51 3.87
CA LEU A 29 -7.77 -10.97 4.74
C LEU A 29 -9.03 -10.09 4.63
N GLN A 30 -8.86 -8.80 4.34
CA GLN A 30 -9.98 -7.88 4.13
C GLN A 30 -10.68 -8.11 2.79
N ALA A 31 -10.08 -8.83 1.84
CA ALA A 31 -10.65 -9.09 0.51
C ALA A 31 -11.19 -7.81 -0.15
N ALA A 32 -10.39 -6.73 -0.15
CA ALA A 32 -10.70 -5.51 -0.89
C ALA A 32 -10.59 -5.76 -2.40
N ASP A 33 -11.45 -5.12 -3.18
CA ASP A 33 -11.43 -5.21 -4.64
C ASP A 33 -10.24 -4.42 -5.22
N GLU A 34 -9.85 -3.34 -4.55
CA GLU A 34 -8.75 -2.46 -4.95
C GLU A 34 -7.94 -1.98 -3.75
N VAL A 35 -6.65 -1.70 -3.98
CA VAL A 35 -5.75 -1.08 -2.99
C VAL A 35 -5.16 0.18 -3.59
N TRP A 36 -5.32 1.31 -2.88
CA TRP A 36 -4.82 2.61 -3.27
C TRP A 36 -3.80 3.12 -2.24
N CYS A 37 -2.71 3.71 -2.71
CA CYS A 37 -1.67 4.31 -1.88
C CYS A 37 -1.65 5.84 -2.03
N ALA A 38 -1.77 6.56 -0.91
CA ALA A 38 -1.82 8.03 -0.88
C ALA A 38 -0.44 8.72 -0.90
N GLY A 39 0.66 7.98 -1.03
CA GLY A 39 2.02 8.54 -1.10
C GLY A 39 2.87 8.30 0.15
N ASP A 40 3.95 9.08 0.29
CA ASP A 40 4.91 9.05 1.40
C ASP A 40 5.52 7.67 1.68
N LEU A 41 6.05 7.06 0.62
CA LEU A 41 6.58 5.69 0.65
C LEU A 41 7.92 5.53 1.36
N GLY A 42 8.82 6.51 1.24
CA GLY A 42 10.25 6.31 1.48
C GLY A 42 10.92 7.32 2.41
N TRP A 43 10.17 8.24 3.02
CA TRP A 43 10.78 9.23 3.90
C TRP A 43 11.15 8.65 5.28
N GLY A 44 12.34 8.94 5.79
CA GLY A 44 12.75 8.64 7.18
C GLY A 44 13.12 7.18 7.52
N GLY A 45 12.53 6.17 6.87
CA GLY A 45 12.81 4.76 7.16
C GLY A 45 13.96 4.14 6.35
N PRO A 46 14.53 3.02 6.82
CA PRO A 46 15.73 2.44 6.24
C PRO A 46 15.48 1.61 4.96
N TRP A 47 14.23 1.25 4.65
CA TRP A 47 13.87 0.41 3.50
C TRP A 47 13.09 1.16 2.42
N ALA A 48 13.44 2.42 2.19
CA ALA A 48 12.74 3.28 1.23
C ALA A 48 12.65 2.65 -0.17
N SER A 49 13.75 2.10 -0.67
CA SER A 49 13.82 1.49 -2.01
C SER A 49 12.95 0.25 -2.12
N GLU A 50 12.97 -0.58 -1.08
CA GLU A 50 12.20 -1.82 -0.98
C GLU A 50 10.70 -1.53 -0.88
N CYS A 51 10.29 -0.57 -0.05
CA CYS A 51 8.89 -0.15 0.02
C CYS A 51 8.38 0.38 -1.33
N ILE A 52 9.17 1.22 -2.03
CA ILE A 52 8.81 1.73 -3.36
C ILE A 52 8.72 0.59 -4.38
N ALA A 53 9.68 -0.34 -4.37
CA ALA A 53 9.68 -1.49 -5.26
C ALA A 53 8.47 -2.39 -5.00
N HIS A 54 8.14 -2.64 -3.74
CA HIS A 54 7.02 -3.45 -3.29
C HIS A 54 5.68 -2.87 -3.77
N VAL A 55 5.41 -1.60 -3.46
CA VAL A 55 4.17 -0.91 -3.88
C VAL A 55 4.04 -0.90 -5.41
N ARG A 56 5.16 -0.72 -6.12
CA ARG A 56 5.16 -0.78 -7.58
C ARG A 56 4.88 -2.19 -8.11
N SER A 57 5.47 -3.24 -7.52
CA SER A 57 5.22 -4.62 -7.94
C SER A 57 3.81 -5.11 -7.61
N ALA A 58 3.23 -4.61 -6.51
CA ALA A 58 1.86 -4.92 -6.12
C ALA A 58 0.82 -4.24 -7.04
N GLY A 59 1.23 -3.29 -7.88
CA GLY A 59 0.37 -2.64 -8.86
C GLY A 59 -0.68 -1.72 -8.27
N TRP A 60 -0.47 -1.22 -7.04
CA TRP A 60 -1.45 -0.37 -6.36
C TRP A 60 -1.55 1.01 -7.00
N THR A 61 -2.78 1.50 -7.16
CA THR A 61 -3.05 2.86 -7.63
C THR A 61 -2.43 3.84 -6.65
N THR A 62 -1.45 4.62 -7.09
CA THR A 62 -0.64 5.44 -6.18
C THR A 62 -0.60 6.89 -6.64
N VAL A 63 -0.78 7.83 -5.70
CA VAL A 63 -0.51 9.25 -5.91
C VAL A 63 0.86 9.63 -5.34
N LYS A 64 1.49 10.64 -5.92
CA LYS A 64 2.76 11.17 -5.42
C LYS A 64 2.52 11.95 -4.12
N GLY A 65 3.26 11.61 -3.07
CA GLY A 65 3.37 12.38 -1.83
C GLY A 65 4.20 13.65 -1.99
#